data_AF-A0A7S1VPF4-F1
#
_entry.id   AF-A0A7S1VPF4-F1
#
_cell.length_a   1.000
_cell.length_b   1.000
_cell.length_c   1.000
_cell.angle_alpha   90.00
_cell.angle_beta   90.00
_cell.angle_gamma   90.00
#
_symmetry.space_group_name_H-M   'P 1'
#
loop_
_entity.id
_entity.type
_entity.pdbx_description
1 polymer ?
#
loop_
_entity_poly.entity_id
_entity_poly.type
_entity_poly.pdbx_seq_one_letter_code
_entity_poly.pdbx_strand_id
1 'polypeptide(L)'
;EFGVRHFAGPVTYDAHKFVERNTDKLPQDLLACASKSNNDLIRDELERILNAQNDEVVMPVRRTRSTNRTVLQKFQRQLRQLMRDMEDTRTRYIRCIKPNDKMVPRRTEHYTTMRQLECAGLVTAITISRESFPNKLGYDSTRDRFDCLMTDQDRQYMKGVDLRDAVQYMLTNLLFAMVEEHPNGTMTLPFACGNTKIYFRAGALEQLETKRLDYFTTRVVVIQRWIRKLQARARYAEMRRAAILMQAMVRGRLEWKRYTQRQSAAVTMQCWIRGRQATTLVQQLRLNQAATVIQANHRRKVRRYELRRWKRAAKIIQRAVRNKEKKDRMTAKLATAVEEARMDNKLLGLKEQVSDTAS
;
A
#
# COMPACT_ATOMS: atom_id res chain seq x y z
N GLU A 1 78.61 10.74 1.45
CA GLU A 1 77.28 10.69 0.83
C GLU A 1 76.92 12.06 0.27
N PHE A 2 76.02 12.16 -0.70
CA PHE A 2 75.42 13.42 -1.15
C PHE A 2 73.94 13.23 -1.49
N GLY A 3 73.15 14.30 -1.42
CA GLY A 3 71.71 14.26 -1.71
C GLY A 3 71.36 14.90 -3.04
N VAL A 4 70.44 14.30 -3.79
CA VAL A 4 69.83 14.89 -4.99
C VAL A 4 68.32 14.89 -4.84
N ARG A 5 67.68 16.04 -5.09
CA ARG A 5 66.22 16.15 -5.09
C ARG A 5 65.68 15.78 -6.47
N HIS A 6 65.24 14.53 -6.61
CA HIS A 6 64.57 14.07 -7.82
C HIS A 6 63.10 14.50 -7.82
N PHE A 7 62.47 14.39 -8.99
CA PHE A 7 61.02 14.57 -9.12
C PHE A 7 60.22 13.63 -8.19
N ALA A 8 60.72 12.41 -7.96
CA ALA A 8 60.14 11.43 -7.05
C ALA A 8 60.47 11.66 -5.55
N GLY A 9 61.26 12.70 -5.23
CA GLY A 9 61.69 13.03 -3.87
C GLY A 9 63.21 13.04 -3.70
N PRO A 10 63.69 13.41 -2.49
CA PRO A 10 65.11 13.44 -2.18
C PRO A 10 65.67 12.02 -2.05
N VAL A 11 66.81 11.78 -2.71
CA VAL A 11 67.57 10.52 -2.62
C VAL A 11 68.98 10.84 -2.15
N THR A 12 69.45 10.09 -1.15
CA THR A 12 70.83 10.13 -0.66
C THR A 12 71.65 9.05 -1.36
N TYR A 13 72.77 9.44 -1.93
CA TYR A 13 73.72 8.59 -2.63
C TYR A 13 74.97 8.41 -1.80
N ASP A 14 75.38 7.16 -1.60
CA ASP A 14 76.71 6.86 -1.06
C ASP A 14 77.77 7.10 -2.14
N ALA A 15 78.80 7.86 -1.78
CA ALA A 15 79.88 8.20 -2.69
C ALA A 15 81.02 7.17 -2.73
N HIS A 16 80.98 6.19 -1.83
CA HIS A 16 82.00 5.16 -1.72
C HIS A 16 82.13 4.37 -3.03
N LYS A 17 83.36 4.26 -3.54
CA LYS A 17 83.70 3.58 -4.81
C LYS A 17 83.00 4.11 -6.08
N PHE A 18 82.47 5.34 -6.09
CA PHE A 18 81.86 5.90 -7.32
C PHE A 18 82.83 5.93 -8.50
N VAL A 19 84.08 6.36 -8.26
CA VAL A 19 85.11 6.47 -9.31
C VAL A 19 85.50 5.09 -9.84
N GLU A 20 85.72 4.12 -8.94
CA GLU A 20 86.04 2.74 -9.28
C GLU A 20 84.93 2.11 -10.12
N ARG A 21 83.66 2.22 -9.68
CA ARG A 21 82.49 1.70 -10.42
C ARG A 21 82.26 2.38 -11.77
N ASN A 22 82.66 3.65 -11.90
CA ASN A 22 82.55 4.39 -13.16
C ASN A 22 83.70 4.08 -14.12
N THR A 23 84.79 3.49 -13.61
CA THR A 23 85.94 3.09 -14.39
C THR A 23 85.63 1.78 -15.10
N ASP A 24 85.21 1.88 -16.35
CA ASP A 24 84.85 0.74 -17.20
C ASP A 24 86.10 0.04 -17.78
N LYS A 25 87.04 -0.33 -16.91
CA LYS A 25 88.29 -0.98 -17.31
C LYS A 25 88.21 -2.47 -17.03
N LEU A 26 88.22 -3.28 -18.08
CA LEU A 26 88.52 -4.70 -17.96
C LEU A 26 90.05 -4.90 -17.91
N PRO A 27 90.59 -5.75 -17.04
CA PRO A 27 92.00 -6.11 -17.08
C PRO A 27 92.38 -6.72 -18.44
N GLN A 28 93.39 -6.16 -19.09
CA GLN A 28 93.81 -6.62 -20.43
C GLN A 28 94.35 -8.06 -20.41
N ASP A 29 95.00 -8.48 -19.33
CA ASP A 29 95.50 -9.85 -19.17
C ASP A 29 94.37 -10.87 -19.17
N LEU A 30 93.23 -10.52 -18.57
CA LEU A 30 92.04 -11.37 -18.56
C LEU A 30 91.39 -11.43 -19.94
N LEU A 31 91.35 -10.31 -20.67
CA LEU A 31 90.87 -10.28 -22.06
C LEU A 31 91.75 -11.14 -22.98
N ALA A 32 93.07 -11.03 -22.85
CA ALA A 32 94.03 -11.78 -23.66
C ALA A 32 94.07 -13.29 -23.32
N CYS A 33 93.78 -13.64 -22.06
CA CYS A 33 93.60 -15.04 -21.67
C CYS A 33 92.28 -15.60 -22.22
N ALA A 34 91.20 -14.83 -22.12
CA ALA A 34 89.87 -15.29 -22.51
C ALA A 34 89.67 -15.32 -24.04
N SER A 35 90.40 -14.51 -24.80
CA SER A 35 90.49 -14.62 -26.26
C SER A 35 91.24 -15.87 -26.74
N LYS A 36 91.81 -16.67 -25.83
CA LYS A 36 92.39 -18.00 -26.13
C LYS A 36 91.52 -19.15 -25.65
N SER A 37 90.27 -18.88 -25.30
CA SER A 37 89.32 -19.89 -24.85
C SER A 37 89.03 -20.91 -25.95
N ASN A 38 88.79 -22.17 -25.56
CA ASN A 38 88.33 -23.24 -26.46
C ASN A 38 86.85 -23.10 -26.87
N ASN A 39 86.11 -22.16 -26.26
CA ASN A 39 84.73 -21.88 -26.64
C ASN A 39 84.71 -20.74 -27.68
N ASP A 40 84.25 -21.05 -28.89
CA ASP A 40 84.22 -20.12 -30.02
C ASP A 40 83.45 -18.82 -29.70
N LEU A 41 82.31 -18.90 -29.00
CA LEU A 41 81.52 -17.71 -28.62
C LEU A 41 82.31 -16.74 -27.73
N ILE A 42 83.06 -17.30 -26.77
CA ILE A 42 83.85 -16.51 -25.80
C ILE A 42 85.06 -15.91 -26.49
N ARG A 43 85.76 -16.72 -27.29
CA ARG A 43 86.92 -16.30 -28.06
C ARG A 43 86.54 -15.14 -28.98
N ASP A 44 85.53 -15.34 -29.84
CA ASP A 44 85.21 -14.42 -30.92
C ASP A 44 84.72 -13.06 -30.37
N GLU A 45 83.89 -13.05 -29.32
CA GLU A 45 83.39 -11.80 -28.72
C GLU A 45 84.47 -11.05 -27.94
N LEU A 46 85.35 -11.74 -27.23
CA LEU A 46 86.41 -11.09 -26.45
C LEU A 46 87.60 -10.67 -27.32
N GLU A 47 87.89 -11.39 -28.39
CA GLU A 47 88.82 -10.97 -29.43
C GLU A 47 88.32 -9.69 -30.12
N ARG A 48 87.02 -9.61 -30.42
CA ARG A 48 86.39 -8.39 -30.94
C ARG A 48 86.53 -7.20 -29.99
N ILE A 49 86.31 -7.41 -28.69
CA ILE A 49 86.45 -6.36 -27.66
C ILE A 49 87.92 -5.93 -27.50
N LEU A 50 88.86 -6.87 -27.53
CA LEU A 50 90.29 -6.60 -27.44
C LEU A 50 90.78 -5.76 -28.64
N ASN A 51 90.35 -6.12 -29.85
CA ASN A 51 90.69 -5.39 -31.07
C ASN A 51 90.10 -3.97 -31.07
N ALA A 52 88.87 -3.80 -30.60
CA ALA A 52 88.23 -2.48 -30.48
C ALA A 52 88.90 -1.56 -29.45
N GLN A 53 89.61 -2.09 -28.46
CA GLN A 53 90.40 -1.30 -27.50
C GLN A 53 91.79 -0.93 -28.05
N ASN A 54 92.38 -1.78 -28.89
CA ASN A 54 93.69 -1.53 -29.49
C ASN A 54 93.63 -0.48 -30.63
N ASP A 55 92.53 -0.42 -31.39
CA ASP A 55 92.34 0.59 -32.46
C ASP A 55 92.24 2.04 -31.92
N GLU A 56 91.82 2.26 -30.66
CA GLU A 56 91.80 3.59 -30.06
C GLU A 56 93.22 4.16 -29.77
N VAL A 57 94.26 3.32 -29.78
CA VAL A 57 95.64 3.71 -29.40
C VAL A 57 96.49 4.19 -30.60
N VAL A 58 96.08 3.90 -31.85
CA VAL A 58 96.93 4.06 -33.04
C VAL A 58 96.77 5.41 -33.76
N MET A 59 95.81 6.27 -33.38
CA MET A 59 95.59 7.57 -34.06
C MET A 59 96.26 8.77 -33.36
N PRO A 60 97.24 9.46 -33.98
CA PRO A 60 97.90 10.61 -33.37
C PRO A 60 97.21 11.91 -33.82
N VAL A 61 96.23 12.41 -33.09
CA VAL A 61 95.74 13.80 -33.29
C VAL A 61 95.50 14.53 -31.96
N ARG A 62 96.29 15.59 -31.79
CA ARG A 62 96.12 16.76 -30.93
C ARG A 62 94.66 17.07 -30.52
N ARG A 63 94.45 17.15 -29.20
CA ARG A 63 93.53 18.02 -28.40
C ARG A 63 92.67 17.21 -27.42
N THR A 64 93.03 17.34 -26.14
CA THR A 64 92.17 17.38 -24.93
C THR A 64 91.06 16.34 -24.78
N ARG A 65 91.18 15.53 -23.71
CA ARG A 65 90.28 14.49 -23.17
C ARG A 65 90.38 13.11 -23.83
N SER A 66 91.36 12.35 -23.32
CA SER A 66 91.32 10.89 -23.21
C SER A 66 89.88 10.37 -23.07
N THR A 67 89.37 9.74 -24.11
CA THR A 67 88.06 9.10 -24.19
C THR A 67 88.06 7.75 -23.49
N ASN A 68 88.56 7.68 -22.24
CA ASN A 68 88.23 6.54 -21.39
C ASN A 68 86.71 6.58 -21.21
N ARG A 69 85.99 5.74 -21.98
CA ARG A 69 84.53 5.69 -21.99
C ARG A 69 84.04 5.16 -20.65
N THR A 70 83.89 6.07 -19.70
CA THR A 70 83.31 5.77 -18.40
C THR A 70 81.89 5.21 -18.55
N VAL A 71 81.46 4.42 -17.59
CA VAL A 71 80.11 3.84 -17.57
C VAL A 71 79.05 4.93 -17.72
N LEU A 72 79.23 6.05 -17.01
CA LEU A 72 78.34 7.22 -17.07
C LEU A 72 78.25 7.84 -18.48
N GLN A 73 79.36 7.97 -19.19
CA GLN A 73 79.34 8.51 -20.56
C GLN A 73 78.65 7.58 -21.55
N LYS A 74 78.87 6.25 -21.42
CA LYS A 74 78.16 5.24 -22.23
C LYS A 74 76.65 5.33 -21.99
N PHE A 75 76.25 5.34 -20.72
CA PHE A 75 74.85 5.48 -20.30
C PHE A 75 74.23 6.78 -20.81
N GLN A 76 74.89 7.93 -20.65
CA GLN A 76 74.38 9.23 -21.10
C GLN A 76 74.19 9.28 -22.62
N ARG A 77 75.05 8.62 -23.40
CA ARG A 77 74.89 8.55 -24.86
C ARG A 77 73.71 7.64 -25.25
N GLN A 78 73.60 6.47 -24.64
CA GLN A 78 72.47 5.57 -24.88
C GLN A 78 71.14 6.22 -24.50
N LEU A 79 71.08 6.91 -23.35
CA LEU A 79 69.90 7.64 -22.92
C LEU A 79 69.53 8.77 -23.88
N ARG A 80 70.51 9.56 -24.36
CA ARG A 80 70.26 10.61 -25.36
C ARG A 80 69.76 10.05 -26.69
N GLN A 81 70.27 8.88 -27.11
CA GLN A 81 69.75 8.23 -28.31
C GLN A 81 68.30 7.80 -28.11
N LEU A 82 68.01 7.11 -27.02
CA LEU A 82 66.66 6.67 -26.68
C LEU A 82 65.66 7.83 -26.61
N MET A 83 66.04 8.95 -25.99
CA MET A 83 65.16 10.13 -25.91
C MET A 83 64.84 10.71 -27.30
N ARG A 84 65.81 10.74 -28.23
CA ARG A 84 65.58 11.18 -29.61
C ARG A 84 64.63 10.25 -30.36
N ASP A 85 64.82 8.94 -30.23
CA ASP A 85 63.94 7.95 -30.85
C ASP A 85 62.50 8.04 -30.28
N MET A 86 62.36 8.37 -29.00
CA MET A 86 61.07 8.61 -28.35
C MET A 86 60.41 9.93 -28.78
N GLU A 87 61.19 10.98 -29.06
CA GLU A 87 60.68 12.28 -29.55
C GLU A 87 60.15 12.19 -30.99
N ASP A 88 60.78 11.37 -31.83
CA ASP A 88 60.36 11.17 -33.24
C ASP A 88 59.13 10.25 -33.38
N THR A 89 58.71 9.59 -32.29
CA THR A 89 57.60 8.64 -32.29
C THR A 89 56.37 9.15 -31.54
N ARG A 90 55.19 8.68 -31.94
CA ARG A 90 53.96 8.96 -31.19
C ARG A 90 53.92 8.14 -29.90
N THR A 91 54.28 8.76 -28.79
CA THR A 91 54.35 8.09 -27.49
C THR A 91 52.96 7.80 -26.89
N ARG A 92 52.85 6.66 -26.22
CA ARG A 92 51.72 6.28 -25.36
C ARG A 92 52.26 5.91 -23.99
N TYR A 93 51.65 6.42 -22.93
CA TYR A 93 52.13 6.23 -21.57
C TYR A 93 51.34 5.13 -20.86
N ILE A 94 52.04 4.16 -20.28
CA ILE A 94 51.48 3.17 -19.36
C ILE A 94 52.18 3.38 -18.00
N ARG A 95 51.39 3.58 -16.94
CA ARG A 95 51.90 3.74 -15.58
C ARG A 95 51.51 2.52 -14.76
N CYS A 96 52.50 1.75 -14.33
CA CYS A 96 52.29 0.61 -13.45
C CYS A 96 52.32 1.08 -11.98
N ILE A 97 51.38 0.60 -11.17
CA ILE A 97 51.29 0.92 -9.75
C ILE A 97 51.43 -0.36 -8.94
N LYS A 98 52.35 -0.37 -8.00
CA LYS A 98 52.52 -1.47 -7.04
C LYS A 98 51.53 -1.27 -5.90
N PRO A 99 50.50 -2.14 -5.76
CA PRO A 99 49.42 -1.90 -4.80
C PRO A 99 49.85 -2.16 -3.35
N ASN A 100 50.79 -3.07 -3.12
CA ASN A 100 51.36 -3.33 -1.79
C ASN A 100 52.74 -3.99 -1.89
N ASP A 101 53.55 -3.85 -0.85
CA ASP A 101 54.90 -4.43 -0.80
C ASP A 101 54.92 -5.94 -0.55
N LYS A 102 53.85 -6.47 0.05
CA LYS A 102 53.71 -7.89 0.41
C LYS A 102 53.26 -8.77 -0.76
N MET A 103 53.09 -8.21 -1.96
CA MET A 103 52.62 -8.89 -3.17
C MET A 103 51.28 -9.64 -2.99
N VAL A 104 50.41 -9.14 -2.10
CA VAL A 104 49.12 -9.76 -1.80
C VAL A 104 48.08 -9.30 -2.83
N PRO A 105 47.32 -10.22 -3.46
CA PRO A 105 46.28 -9.83 -4.41
C PRO A 105 45.17 -9.01 -3.76
N ARG A 106 44.60 -8.05 -4.50
CA ARG A 106 43.46 -7.19 -4.09
C ARG A 106 43.67 -6.40 -2.80
N ARG A 107 44.90 -6.27 -2.31
CA ARG A 107 45.24 -5.43 -1.17
C ARG A 107 45.95 -4.17 -1.67
N THR A 108 45.44 -3.01 -1.28
CA THR A 108 46.06 -1.71 -1.61
C THR A 108 46.50 -1.02 -0.34
N GLU A 109 47.79 -0.66 -0.29
CA GLU A 109 48.37 0.18 0.74
C GLU A 109 48.38 1.63 0.24
N HIS A 110 47.54 2.45 0.86
CA HIS A 110 47.24 3.79 0.37
C HIS A 110 48.44 4.71 0.40
N TYR A 111 49.24 4.69 1.47
CA TYR A 111 50.38 5.60 1.62
C TYR A 111 51.44 5.37 0.53
N THR A 112 51.85 4.12 0.31
CA THR A 112 52.84 3.77 -0.71
C THR A 112 52.31 3.98 -2.13
N THR A 113 51.02 3.72 -2.35
CA THR A 113 50.35 3.98 -3.63
C THR A 113 50.26 5.47 -3.95
N MET A 114 49.89 6.31 -2.97
CA MET A 114 49.83 7.77 -3.14
C MET A 114 51.20 8.35 -3.49
N ARG A 115 52.26 7.94 -2.77
CA ARG A 115 53.63 8.36 -3.11
C ARG A 115 54.01 7.96 -4.53
N GLN A 116 53.64 6.77 -4.99
CA GLN A 116 53.89 6.35 -6.38
C GLN A 116 53.16 7.25 -7.39
N LEU A 117 51.91 7.64 -7.12
CA LEU A 117 51.15 8.55 -7.99
C LEU A 117 51.78 9.95 -8.07
N GLU A 118 52.27 10.46 -6.94
CA GLU A 118 53.02 11.73 -6.88
C GLU A 118 54.33 11.63 -7.67
N CYS A 119 55.14 10.60 -7.41
CA CYS A 119 56.42 10.37 -8.09
C CYS A 119 56.26 10.09 -9.58
N ALA A 120 55.16 9.48 -9.99
CA ALA A 120 54.82 9.26 -11.40
C ALA A 120 54.33 10.53 -12.11
N GLY A 121 54.09 11.61 -11.36
CA GLY A 121 53.60 12.89 -11.87
C GLY A 121 52.12 12.84 -12.28
N LEU A 122 51.37 11.84 -11.80
CA LEU A 122 49.95 11.72 -12.09
C LEU A 122 49.14 12.79 -11.36
N VAL A 123 49.51 13.10 -10.11
CA VAL A 123 48.84 14.15 -9.33
C VAL A 123 49.02 15.51 -10.01
N THR A 124 50.24 15.87 -10.39
CA THR A 124 50.53 17.13 -11.09
C THR A 124 49.88 17.18 -12.47
N ALA A 125 49.91 16.10 -13.24
CA ALA A 125 49.23 16.02 -14.54
C ALA A 125 47.70 16.18 -14.41
N ILE A 126 47.09 15.59 -13.38
CA ILE A 126 45.67 15.77 -13.08
C ILE A 126 45.40 17.21 -12.65
N THR A 127 46.21 17.80 -11.78
CA THR A 127 46.05 19.19 -11.33
C THR A 127 46.05 20.15 -12.52
N ILE A 128 47.01 20.04 -13.42
CA ILE A 128 47.07 20.84 -14.66
C ILE A 128 45.83 20.60 -15.55
N SER A 129 45.37 19.35 -15.64
CA SER A 129 44.14 19.03 -16.38
C SER A 129 42.88 19.58 -15.70
N ARG A 130 42.87 19.76 -14.37
CA ARG A 130 41.74 20.29 -13.60
C ARG A 130 41.69 21.81 -13.59
N GLU A 131 42.84 22.49 -13.71
CA GLU A 131 42.92 23.95 -13.86
C GLU A 131 42.31 24.44 -15.18
N SER A 132 42.21 23.57 -16.17
CA SER A 132 41.64 23.88 -17.48
C SER A 132 40.20 23.36 -17.61
N PHE A 133 39.98 22.05 -17.60
CA PHE A 133 38.65 21.44 -17.73
C PHE A 133 38.57 20.06 -17.05
N PRO A 134 38.12 20.00 -15.77
CA PRO A 134 38.16 18.77 -14.98
C PRO A 134 37.20 17.68 -15.46
N ASN A 135 36.04 18.06 -16.04
CA ASN A 135 34.98 17.13 -16.39
C ASN A 135 34.86 17.00 -17.92
N LYS A 136 34.69 15.78 -18.42
CA LYS A 136 34.60 15.50 -19.87
C LYS A 136 33.45 14.54 -20.14
N LEU A 137 32.59 14.87 -21.09
CA LEU A 137 31.49 13.99 -21.54
C LEU A 137 31.49 13.85 -23.07
N GLY A 138 30.97 12.73 -23.56
CA GLY A 138 30.69 12.57 -24.99
C GLY A 138 29.49 13.41 -25.41
N TYR A 139 29.40 13.72 -26.69
CA TYR A 139 28.28 14.49 -27.24
C TYR A 139 26.93 13.80 -27.03
N ASP A 140 26.83 12.50 -27.36
CA ASP A 140 25.61 11.70 -27.20
C ASP A 140 25.16 11.66 -25.73
N SER A 141 26.10 11.32 -24.84
CA SER A 141 25.82 11.26 -23.40
C SER A 141 25.39 12.61 -22.82
N THR A 142 25.84 13.73 -23.38
CA THR A 142 25.47 15.06 -22.91
C THR A 142 24.06 15.41 -23.40
N ARG A 143 23.74 15.11 -24.66
CA ARG A 143 22.40 15.26 -25.22
C ARG A 143 21.38 14.47 -24.44
N ASP A 144 21.55 13.16 -24.33
CA ASP A 144 20.56 12.27 -23.68
C ASP A 144 20.30 12.65 -22.22
N ARG A 145 21.35 13.13 -21.54
CA ARG A 145 21.29 13.45 -20.12
C ARG A 145 20.58 14.78 -19.85
N PHE A 146 20.78 15.79 -20.69
CA PHE A 146 20.26 17.15 -20.48
C PHE A 146 19.15 17.58 -21.45
N ASP A 147 18.75 16.75 -22.42
CA ASP A 147 17.63 17.02 -23.33
C ASP A 147 16.32 17.33 -22.59
N CYS A 148 16.12 16.73 -21.41
CA CYS A 148 14.94 16.99 -20.58
C CYS A 148 14.82 18.43 -20.08
N LEU A 149 15.92 19.20 -20.07
CA LEU A 149 15.94 20.60 -19.69
C LEU A 149 15.58 21.55 -20.83
N MET A 150 15.54 21.06 -22.07
CA MET A 150 15.30 21.88 -23.25
C MET A 150 13.80 22.06 -23.50
N THR A 151 13.44 23.22 -24.08
CA THR A 151 12.05 23.46 -24.47
C THR A 151 11.71 22.71 -25.76
N ASP A 152 10.42 22.55 -26.05
CA ASP A 152 9.98 21.88 -27.29
C ASP A 152 10.43 22.65 -28.55
N GLN A 153 10.53 23.98 -28.46
CA GLN A 153 11.04 24.82 -29.55
C GLN A 153 12.53 24.55 -29.79
N ASP A 154 13.34 24.50 -28.74
CA ASP A 154 14.77 24.19 -28.86
C ASP A 154 15.00 22.79 -29.43
N ARG A 155 14.19 21.81 -28.99
CA ARG A 155 14.26 20.43 -29.51
C ARG A 155 13.90 20.33 -30.98
N GLN A 156 12.97 21.15 -31.44
CA GLN A 156 12.63 21.25 -32.85
C GLN A 156 13.76 21.91 -33.65
N TYR A 157 14.40 22.96 -33.12
CA TYR A 157 15.56 23.60 -33.75
C TYR A 157 16.75 22.65 -33.86
N MET A 158 17.03 21.85 -32.83
CA MET A 158 18.11 20.86 -32.81
C MET A 158 17.84 19.61 -33.69
N LYS A 159 16.67 19.52 -34.32
CA LYS A 159 16.32 18.38 -35.18
C LYS A 159 16.90 18.58 -36.58
N GLY A 160 17.82 17.71 -36.99
CA GLY A 160 18.49 17.79 -38.29
C GLY A 160 19.77 18.63 -38.29
N VAL A 161 20.15 19.21 -37.15
CA VAL A 161 21.45 19.84 -36.91
C VAL A 161 22.46 18.77 -36.51
N ASP A 162 23.73 18.96 -36.89
CA ASP A 162 24.81 18.07 -36.45
C ASP A 162 24.87 18.01 -34.93
N LEU A 163 25.23 16.84 -34.39
CA LEU A 163 25.20 16.58 -32.96
C LEU A 163 26.08 17.57 -32.19
N ARG A 164 27.24 17.94 -32.76
CA ARG A 164 28.17 18.89 -32.14
C ARG A 164 27.53 20.26 -31.94
N ASP A 165 26.92 20.79 -32.99
CA ASP A 165 26.32 22.12 -32.99
C ASP A 165 25.04 22.15 -32.16
N ALA A 166 24.23 21.08 -32.21
CA ALA A 166 23.05 20.93 -31.37
C ALA A 166 23.40 20.95 -29.88
N VAL A 167 24.42 20.20 -29.47
CA VAL A 167 24.85 20.17 -28.06
C VAL A 167 25.53 21.48 -27.65
N GLN A 168 26.27 22.13 -28.56
CA GLN A 168 26.83 23.45 -28.29
C GLN A 168 25.73 24.49 -28.05
N TYR A 169 24.67 24.49 -28.86
CA TYR A 169 23.51 25.34 -28.68
C TYR A 169 22.81 25.07 -27.33
N MET A 170 22.51 23.79 -27.05
CA MET A 170 21.92 23.36 -25.79
C MET A 170 22.73 23.85 -24.58
N LEU A 171 24.05 23.63 -24.57
CA LEU A 171 24.92 24.03 -23.47
C LEU A 171 25.02 25.55 -23.33
N THR A 172 25.07 26.29 -24.44
CA THR A 172 25.07 27.76 -24.42
C THR A 172 23.81 28.29 -23.75
N ASN A 173 22.64 27.75 -24.09
CA ASN A 173 21.37 28.15 -23.48
C ASN A 173 21.28 27.77 -22.00
N LEU A 174 21.67 26.53 -21.66
CA LEU A 174 21.56 26.04 -20.29
C LEU A 174 22.58 26.67 -19.34
N LEU A 175 23.75 27.04 -19.83
CA LEU A 175 24.85 27.62 -19.04
C LEU A 175 25.06 29.12 -19.28
N PHE A 176 24.12 29.80 -19.93
CA PHE A 176 24.21 31.24 -20.22
C PHE A 176 24.55 32.08 -18.98
N ALA A 177 23.98 31.73 -17.82
CA ALA A 177 24.22 32.43 -16.55
C ALA A 177 25.66 32.30 -16.01
N MET A 178 26.47 31.37 -16.52
CA MET A 178 27.88 31.18 -16.14
C MET A 178 28.86 31.75 -17.18
N VAL A 179 28.37 32.43 -18.21
CA VAL A 179 29.24 33.07 -19.20
C VAL A 179 29.88 34.31 -18.57
N GLU A 180 31.21 34.31 -18.47
CA GLU A 180 31.96 35.45 -17.97
C GLU A 180 32.34 36.35 -19.15
N GLU A 181 31.87 37.59 -19.13
CA GLU A 181 32.26 38.61 -20.11
C GLU A 181 33.43 39.40 -19.56
N HIS A 182 34.59 39.33 -20.24
CA HIS A 182 35.76 40.07 -19.83
C HIS A 182 35.76 41.50 -20.40
N PRO A 183 36.42 42.47 -19.73
CA PRO A 183 36.47 43.88 -20.15
C PRO A 183 37.05 44.11 -21.55
N ASN A 184 37.75 43.13 -22.09
CA ASN A 184 38.35 43.11 -23.42
C ASN A 184 37.38 42.57 -24.51
N GLY A 185 36.10 42.36 -24.19
CA GLY A 185 35.10 41.81 -25.11
C GLY A 185 35.23 40.31 -25.36
N THR A 186 36.09 39.61 -24.61
CA THR A 186 36.24 38.16 -24.73
C THR A 186 35.23 37.47 -23.82
N MET A 187 34.31 36.69 -24.40
CA MET A 187 33.40 35.84 -23.65
C MET A 187 34.04 34.50 -23.33
N THR A 188 34.04 34.16 -22.06
CA THR A 188 34.61 32.92 -21.59
C THR A 188 33.50 31.94 -21.24
N LEU A 189 33.34 30.94 -22.11
CA LEU A 189 32.33 29.91 -21.93
C LEU A 189 32.72 28.95 -20.79
N PRO A 190 31.73 28.46 -20.02
CA PRO A 190 31.93 27.47 -18.96
C PRO A 190 32.24 26.06 -19.51
N PHE A 191 32.25 25.89 -20.83
CA PHE A 191 32.56 24.64 -21.51
C PHE A 191 33.34 24.90 -22.81
N ALA A 192 33.99 23.86 -23.34
CA ALA A 192 34.66 23.86 -24.63
C ALA A 192 34.32 22.58 -25.43
N CYS A 193 34.05 22.74 -26.72
CA CYS A 193 33.68 21.67 -27.64
C CYS A 193 34.91 21.13 -28.38
N GLY A 194 35.38 19.93 -28.01
CA GLY A 194 36.42 19.22 -28.76
C GLY A 194 35.88 18.50 -30.00
N ASN A 195 36.66 17.58 -30.58
CA ASN A 195 36.20 16.78 -31.72
C ASN A 195 35.26 15.64 -31.30
N THR A 196 35.52 15.01 -30.15
CA THR A 196 34.78 13.82 -29.68
C THR A 196 34.12 14.01 -28.33
N LYS A 197 34.56 15.01 -27.55
CA LYS A 197 34.14 15.22 -26.17
C LYS A 197 34.00 16.70 -25.88
N ILE A 198 33.13 17.00 -24.93
CA ILE A 198 32.91 18.31 -24.35
C ILE A 198 33.67 18.38 -23.04
N TYR A 199 34.30 19.52 -22.80
CA TYR A 199 35.14 19.81 -21.67
C TYR A 199 34.43 20.86 -20.82
N PHE A 200 34.15 20.57 -19.56
CA PHE A 200 33.44 21.48 -18.66
C PHE A 200 34.41 22.04 -17.63
N ARG A 201 34.31 23.35 -17.38
CA ARG A 201 34.99 24.00 -16.26
C ARG A 201 34.44 23.47 -14.93
N ALA A 202 35.19 23.71 -13.86
CA ALA A 202 34.72 23.41 -12.52
C ALA A 202 33.37 24.10 -12.26
N GLY A 203 32.42 23.39 -11.63
CA GLY A 203 31.08 23.87 -11.33
C GLY A 203 30.07 23.82 -12.49
N ALA A 204 30.50 23.92 -13.76
CA ALA A 204 29.57 23.96 -14.90
C ALA A 204 28.69 22.71 -15.02
N LEU A 205 29.29 21.52 -14.93
CA LEU A 205 28.54 20.26 -14.96
C LEU A 205 27.64 20.08 -13.73
N GLU A 206 28.09 20.56 -12.57
CA GLU A 206 27.32 20.49 -11.32
C GLU A 206 26.05 21.34 -11.42
N GLN A 207 26.14 22.56 -11.98
CA GLN A 207 24.97 23.39 -12.21
C GLN A 207 23.96 22.75 -13.16
N LEU A 208 24.40 22.07 -14.22
CA LEU A 208 23.51 21.32 -15.12
C LEU A 208 22.78 20.19 -14.37
N GLU A 209 23.48 19.45 -13.52
CA GLU A 209 22.86 18.40 -12.71
C GLU A 209 21.88 18.96 -11.68
N THR A 210 22.19 20.09 -11.05
CA THR A 210 21.27 20.76 -10.12
C THR A 210 19.99 21.18 -10.84
N LYS A 211 20.09 21.84 -12.01
CA LYS A 211 18.91 22.20 -12.83
C LYS A 211 18.09 20.96 -13.21
N ARG A 212 18.77 19.86 -13.57
CA ARG A 212 18.13 18.58 -13.91
C ARG A 212 17.40 17.98 -12.71
N LEU A 213 18.00 18.02 -11.53
CA LEU A 213 17.38 17.54 -10.29
C LEU A 213 16.14 18.37 -9.93
N ASP A 214 16.21 19.70 -10.06
CA ASP A 214 15.09 20.60 -9.79
C ASP A 214 13.92 20.37 -10.77
N TYR A 215 14.24 20.15 -12.04
CA TYR A 215 13.27 19.78 -13.07
C TYR A 215 12.51 18.50 -12.68
N PHE A 216 13.22 17.43 -12.32
CA PHE A 216 12.59 16.18 -11.92
C PHE A 216 11.79 16.33 -10.63
N THR A 217 12.32 17.04 -9.64
CA THR A 217 11.63 17.29 -8.37
C THR A 217 10.28 17.96 -8.60
N THR A 218 10.24 18.98 -9.46
CA THR A 218 9.00 19.69 -9.82
C THR A 218 7.97 18.76 -10.48
N ARG A 219 8.41 17.89 -11.40
CA ARG A 219 7.52 16.92 -12.08
C ARG A 219 7.01 15.85 -11.13
N VAL A 220 7.86 15.35 -10.24
CA VAL A 220 7.48 14.36 -9.21
C VAL A 220 6.39 14.92 -8.29
N VAL A 221 6.47 16.19 -7.90
CA VAL A 221 5.43 16.86 -7.09
C VAL A 221 4.07 16.85 -7.81
N VAL A 222 4.04 17.07 -9.12
CA VAL A 222 2.80 17.01 -9.92
C VAL A 222 2.21 15.59 -9.91
N ILE A 223 3.05 14.57 -10.12
CA ILE A 223 2.61 13.16 -10.08
C ILE A 223 2.07 12.81 -8.69
N GLN A 224 2.81 13.17 -7.63
CA GLN A 224 2.39 12.95 -6.24
C GLN A 224 1.05 13.64 -5.94
N ARG A 225 0.85 14.88 -6.41
CA ARG A 225 -0.41 15.62 -6.26
C ARG A 225 -1.58 14.86 -6.88
N TRP A 226 -1.41 14.31 -8.08
CA TRP A 226 -2.44 13.51 -8.75
C TRP A 226 -2.77 12.24 -7.98
N ILE A 227 -1.75 11.50 -7.54
CA ILE A 227 -1.93 10.28 -6.75
C ILE A 227 -2.67 10.58 -5.45
N ARG A 228 -2.25 11.60 -4.69
CA ARG A 228 -2.92 12.02 -3.46
C ARG A 228 -4.38 12.42 -3.70
N LYS A 229 -4.67 13.13 -4.80
CA LYS A 229 -6.04 13.49 -5.20
C LYS A 229 -6.89 12.25 -5.47
N LEU A 230 -6.36 11.26 -6.19
CA LEU A 230 -7.08 10.00 -6.48
C LEU A 230 -7.38 9.24 -5.19
N GLN A 231 -6.39 9.10 -4.30
CA GLN A 231 -6.56 8.45 -3.01
C GLN A 231 -7.61 9.17 -2.13
N ALA A 232 -7.56 10.50 -2.06
CA ALA A 232 -8.53 11.29 -1.30
C ALA A 232 -9.96 11.14 -1.85
N ARG A 233 -10.13 11.16 -3.19
CA ARG A 233 -11.43 10.93 -3.84
C ARG A 233 -11.99 9.54 -3.56
N ALA A 234 -11.15 8.51 -3.62
CA ALA A 234 -11.56 7.14 -3.30
C ALA A 234 -12.06 7.02 -1.85
N ARG A 235 -11.27 7.52 -0.89
CA ARG A 235 -11.66 7.55 0.54
C ARG A 235 -12.96 8.31 0.78
N TYR A 236 -13.12 9.48 0.15
CA TYR A 236 -14.35 10.26 0.27
C TYR A 236 -15.56 9.52 -0.30
N ALA A 237 -15.42 8.87 -1.45
CA ALA A 237 -16.51 8.11 -2.07
C ALA A 237 -16.95 6.93 -1.19
N GLU A 238 -16.00 6.22 -0.58
CA GLU A 238 -16.26 5.14 0.37
C GLU A 238 -17.00 5.66 1.62
N MET A 239 -16.46 6.72 2.26
CA MET A 239 -17.08 7.34 3.43
C MET A 239 -18.50 7.84 3.13
N ARG A 240 -18.71 8.49 1.97
CA ARG A 240 -20.02 8.98 1.54
C ARG A 240 -21.02 7.83 1.33
N ARG A 241 -20.59 6.73 0.71
CA ARG A 241 -21.43 5.53 0.53
C ARG A 241 -21.84 4.95 1.88
N ALA A 242 -20.89 4.79 2.80
CA ALA A 242 -21.17 4.28 4.16
C ALA A 242 -22.16 5.19 4.91
N ALA A 243 -21.97 6.51 4.85
CA ALA A 243 -22.87 7.47 5.48
C ALA A 243 -24.30 7.40 4.92
N ILE A 244 -24.45 7.36 3.59
CA ILE A 244 -25.76 7.23 2.93
C ILE A 244 -26.46 5.93 3.32
N LEU A 245 -25.72 4.80 3.35
CA LEU A 245 -26.27 3.51 3.78
C LEU A 245 -26.73 3.54 5.23
N MET A 246 -25.93 4.06 6.15
CA MET A 246 -26.31 4.22 7.56
C MET A 246 -27.55 5.11 7.71
N GLN A 247 -27.59 6.25 7.02
CA GLN A 247 -28.74 7.14 7.03
C GLN A 247 -30.00 6.45 6.49
N ALA A 248 -29.89 5.68 5.41
CA ALA A 248 -31.00 4.93 4.84
C ALA A 248 -31.52 3.85 5.82
N MET A 249 -30.62 3.11 6.47
CA MET A 249 -31.00 2.11 7.48
C MET A 249 -31.73 2.74 8.66
N VAL A 250 -31.22 3.86 9.18
CA VAL A 250 -31.85 4.56 10.32
C VAL A 250 -33.23 5.09 9.94
N ARG A 251 -33.37 5.72 8.76
CA ARG A 251 -34.68 6.18 8.25
C ARG A 251 -35.66 5.01 8.10
N GLY A 252 -35.21 3.90 7.51
CA GLY A 252 -36.02 2.69 7.35
C GLY A 252 -36.46 2.09 8.70
N ARG A 253 -35.55 2.01 9.68
CA ARG A 253 -35.85 1.51 11.02
C ARG A 253 -36.87 2.38 11.75
N LEU A 254 -36.78 3.71 11.60
CA LEU A 254 -37.72 4.65 12.21
C LEU A 254 -39.13 4.48 11.64
N GLU A 255 -39.25 4.38 10.31
CA GLU A 255 -40.55 4.16 9.66
C GLU A 255 -41.14 2.79 10.00
N TRP A 256 -40.32 1.73 10.05
CA TRP A 256 -40.77 0.41 10.49
C TRP A 256 -41.34 0.45 11.93
N LYS A 257 -40.65 1.14 12.85
CA LYS A 257 -41.13 1.30 14.23
C LYS A 257 -42.47 2.04 14.27
N ARG A 258 -42.61 3.13 13.51
CA ARG A 258 -43.87 3.89 13.38
C ARG A 258 -45.00 3.02 12.81
N TYR A 259 -44.72 2.27 11.76
CA TYR A 259 -45.68 1.33 11.15
C TYR A 259 -46.14 0.27 12.15
N THR A 260 -45.21 -0.37 12.85
CA THR A 260 -45.52 -1.41 13.85
C THR A 260 -46.40 -0.86 14.97
N GLN A 261 -46.10 0.34 15.48
CA GLN A 261 -46.92 1.00 16.50
C GLN A 261 -48.34 1.30 16.02
N ARG A 262 -48.49 1.79 14.77
CA ARG A 262 -49.82 2.01 14.16
C ARG A 262 -50.58 0.70 13.99
N GLN A 263 -49.91 -0.35 13.53
CA GLN A 263 -50.50 -1.67 13.36
C GLN A 263 -50.96 -2.28 14.69
N SER A 264 -50.13 -2.24 15.73
CA SER A 264 -50.49 -2.74 17.06
C SER A 264 -51.66 -1.96 17.66
N ALA A 265 -51.68 -0.63 17.50
CA ALA A 265 -52.80 0.20 17.94
C ALA A 265 -54.10 -0.15 17.19
N ALA A 266 -54.03 -0.32 15.87
CA ALA A 266 -55.19 -0.71 15.06
C ALA A 266 -55.73 -2.09 15.47
N VAL A 267 -54.86 -3.09 15.68
CA VAL A 267 -55.26 -4.42 16.16
C VAL A 267 -55.90 -4.32 17.56
N THR A 268 -55.33 -3.52 18.45
CA THR A 268 -55.87 -3.32 19.80
C THR A 268 -57.26 -2.69 19.76
N MET A 269 -57.46 -1.66 18.93
CA MET A 269 -58.77 -1.05 18.71
C MET A 269 -59.78 -2.05 18.13
N GLN A 270 -59.37 -2.84 17.13
CA GLN A 270 -60.23 -3.88 16.54
C GLN A 270 -60.63 -4.94 17.56
N CYS A 271 -59.71 -5.40 18.42
CA CYS A 271 -60.00 -6.33 19.51
C CYS A 271 -61.02 -5.76 20.49
N TRP A 272 -60.86 -4.49 20.89
CA TRP A 272 -61.81 -3.78 21.75
C TRP A 272 -63.20 -3.67 21.14
N ILE A 273 -63.29 -3.30 19.86
CA ILE A 273 -64.57 -3.19 19.13
C ILE A 273 -65.25 -4.57 19.05
N ARG A 274 -64.52 -5.61 18.63
CA ARG A 274 -65.06 -6.98 18.58
C ARG A 274 -65.52 -7.47 19.94
N GLY A 275 -64.76 -7.20 21.01
CA GLY A 275 -65.12 -7.54 22.38
C GLY A 275 -66.38 -6.81 22.88
N ARG A 276 -66.52 -5.51 22.55
CA ARG A 276 -67.72 -4.74 22.88
C ARG A 276 -68.94 -5.26 22.13
N GLN A 277 -68.82 -5.52 20.83
CA GLN A 277 -69.89 -6.12 20.02
C GLN A 277 -70.35 -7.47 20.59
N ALA A 278 -69.40 -8.35 20.95
CA ALA A 278 -69.70 -9.63 21.58
C ALA A 278 -70.42 -9.47 22.92
N THR A 279 -69.98 -8.54 23.77
CA THR A 279 -70.63 -8.26 25.06
C THR A 279 -72.07 -7.75 24.87
N THR A 280 -72.29 -6.82 23.94
CA THR A 280 -73.63 -6.32 23.60
C THR A 280 -74.54 -7.44 23.11
N LEU A 281 -74.02 -8.31 22.24
CA LEU A 281 -74.77 -9.48 21.76
C LEU A 281 -75.13 -10.44 22.90
N VAL A 282 -74.18 -10.76 23.78
CA VAL A 282 -74.44 -11.62 24.95
C VAL A 282 -75.47 -11.00 25.89
N GLN A 283 -75.43 -9.68 26.10
CA GLN A 283 -76.42 -8.98 26.91
C GLN A 283 -77.82 -9.08 26.29
N GLN A 284 -77.94 -8.87 24.97
CA GLN A 284 -79.21 -9.06 24.26
C GLN A 284 -79.73 -10.50 24.38
N LEU A 285 -78.87 -11.51 24.21
CA LEU A 285 -79.23 -12.92 24.38
C LEU A 285 -79.69 -13.23 25.80
N ARG A 286 -79.03 -12.69 26.83
CA ARG A 286 -79.42 -12.83 28.24
C ARG A 286 -80.79 -12.19 28.51
N LEU A 287 -81.06 -11.01 27.96
CA LEU A 287 -82.37 -10.36 28.08
C LEU A 287 -83.47 -11.18 27.40
N ASN A 288 -83.21 -11.70 26.20
CA ASN A 288 -84.14 -12.58 25.49
C ASN A 288 -84.41 -13.88 26.26
N GLN A 289 -83.36 -14.48 26.85
CA GLN A 289 -83.50 -15.66 27.70
C GLN A 289 -84.33 -15.36 28.95
N ALA A 290 -84.06 -14.23 29.64
CA ALA A 290 -84.85 -13.80 30.79
C ALA A 290 -86.32 -13.57 30.43
N ALA A 291 -86.59 -12.90 29.31
CA ALA A 291 -87.94 -12.72 28.77
C ALA A 291 -88.63 -14.07 28.51
N THR A 292 -87.92 -15.02 27.90
CA THR A 292 -88.42 -16.37 27.62
C THR A 292 -88.78 -17.11 28.92
N VAL A 293 -87.93 -17.04 29.95
CA VAL A 293 -88.18 -17.65 31.27
C VAL A 293 -89.38 -17.01 31.97
N ILE A 294 -89.48 -15.68 31.95
CA ILE A 294 -90.62 -14.94 32.53
C ILE A 294 -91.92 -15.33 31.82
N GLN A 295 -91.93 -15.33 30.49
CA GLN A 295 -93.08 -15.73 29.68
C GLN A 295 -93.49 -17.18 29.95
N ALA A 296 -92.52 -18.11 30.02
CA ALA A 296 -92.78 -19.52 30.33
C ALA A 296 -93.37 -19.69 31.75
N ASN A 297 -92.82 -19.00 32.75
CA ASN A 297 -93.34 -19.01 34.12
C ASN A 297 -94.74 -18.40 34.22
N HIS A 298 -95.01 -17.32 33.49
CA HIS A 298 -96.33 -16.72 33.40
C HIS A 298 -97.33 -17.71 32.79
N ARG A 299 -97.02 -18.30 31.62
CA ARG A 299 -97.85 -19.34 30.99
C ARG A 299 -98.10 -20.52 31.96
N ARG A 300 -97.07 -20.97 32.69
CA ARG A 300 -97.19 -22.01 33.73
C ARG A 300 -98.10 -21.59 34.88
N LYS A 301 -98.01 -20.35 35.37
CA LYS A 301 -98.86 -19.81 36.44
C LYS A 301 -100.32 -19.76 36.01
N VAL A 302 -100.59 -19.28 34.78
CA VAL A 302 -101.94 -19.25 34.19
C VAL A 302 -102.51 -20.68 34.10
N ARG A 303 -101.77 -21.65 33.54
CA ARG A 303 -102.19 -23.05 33.49
C ARG A 303 -102.43 -23.66 34.87
N ARG A 304 -101.59 -23.35 35.86
CA ARG A 304 -101.79 -23.81 37.26
C ARG A 304 -103.03 -23.20 37.88
N TYR A 305 -103.32 -21.92 37.61
CA TYR A 305 -104.53 -21.26 38.08
C TYR A 305 -105.79 -21.89 37.47
N GLU A 306 -105.80 -22.10 36.16
CA GLU A 306 -106.85 -22.83 35.44
C GLU A 306 -107.07 -24.22 36.05
N LEU A 307 -106.01 -25.02 36.22
CA LEU A 307 -106.11 -26.34 36.82
C LEU A 307 -106.66 -26.30 38.25
N ARG A 308 -106.26 -25.33 39.08
CA ARG A 308 -106.81 -25.14 40.43
C ARG A 308 -108.28 -24.74 40.40
N ARG A 309 -108.70 -23.93 39.42
CA ARG A 309 -110.12 -23.56 39.20
C ARG A 309 -110.94 -24.80 38.84
N TRP A 310 -110.49 -25.59 37.85
CA TRP A 310 -111.12 -26.85 37.46
C TRP A 310 -111.17 -27.86 38.62
N LYS A 311 -110.08 -28.04 39.38
CA LYS A 311 -110.06 -28.91 40.56
C LYS A 311 -111.02 -28.44 41.66
N ARG A 312 -111.14 -27.13 41.90
CA ARG A 312 -112.12 -26.58 42.87
C ARG A 312 -113.55 -26.81 42.41
N ALA A 313 -113.86 -26.54 41.14
CA ALA A 313 -115.16 -26.83 40.55
C ALA A 313 -115.50 -28.32 40.66
N ALA A 314 -114.57 -29.21 40.31
CA ALA A 314 -114.74 -30.65 40.45
C ALA A 314 -115.01 -31.06 41.91
N LYS A 315 -114.27 -30.52 42.89
CA LYS A 315 -114.54 -30.79 44.32
C LYS A 315 -115.93 -30.32 44.77
N ILE A 316 -116.39 -29.17 44.30
CA ILE A 316 -117.73 -28.65 44.63
C ILE A 316 -118.80 -29.58 44.05
N ILE A 317 -118.66 -29.96 42.78
CA ILE A 317 -119.58 -30.90 42.10
C ILE A 317 -119.57 -32.25 42.82
N GLN A 318 -118.40 -32.81 43.11
CA GLN A 318 -118.27 -34.07 43.86
C GLN A 318 -118.91 -34.00 45.25
N ARG A 319 -118.75 -32.88 45.96
CA ARG A 319 -119.38 -32.66 47.26
C ARG A 319 -120.91 -32.56 47.14
N ALA A 320 -121.42 -31.87 46.12
CA ALA A 320 -122.84 -31.78 45.85
C ALA A 320 -123.45 -33.15 45.51
N VAL A 321 -122.78 -33.95 44.66
CA VAL A 321 -123.20 -35.32 44.33
C VAL A 321 -123.21 -36.21 45.57
N ARG A 322 -122.15 -36.21 46.38
CA ARG A 322 -122.10 -36.98 47.64
C ARG A 322 -123.18 -36.55 48.64
N ASN A 323 -123.47 -35.24 48.74
CA ASN A 323 -124.54 -34.74 49.58
C ASN A 323 -125.92 -35.16 49.08
N LYS A 324 -126.14 -35.16 47.75
CA LYS A 324 -127.37 -35.67 47.13
C LYS A 324 -127.54 -37.16 47.43
N GLU A 325 -126.52 -37.98 47.18
CA GLU A 325 -126.53 -39.41 47.53
C GLU A 325 -126.80 -39.65 49.03
N LYS A 326 -126.25 -38.81 49.92
CA LYS A 326 -126.52 -38.89 51.36
C LYS A 326 -127.95 -38.51 51.70
N LYS A 327 -128.52 -37.49 51.02
CA LYS A 327 -129.92 -37.08 51.15
C LYS A 327 -130.87 -38.17 50.65
N ASP A 328 -130.59 -38.74 49.47
CA ASP A 328 -131.35 -39.83 48.88
C ASP A 328 -131.34 -41.08 49.78
N ARG A 329 -130.20 -41.39 50.43
CA ARG A 329 -130.14 -42.43 51.48
C ARG A 329 -130.97 -42.10 52.72
N MET A 330 -131.00 -40.84 53.15
CA MET A 330 -131.81 -40.42 54.31
C MET A 330 -133.31 -40.46 54.00
N THR A 331 -133.73 -40.04 52.82
CA THR A 331 -135.13 -40.09 52.39
C THR A 331 -135.60 -41.54 52.22
N ALA A 332 -134.76 -42.44 51.70
CA ALA A 332 -135.05 -43.87 51.68
C ALA A 332 -135.23 -44.47 53.08
N LYS A 333 -134.41 -44.06 54.06
CA LYS A 333 -134.56 -44.44 55.48
C LYS A 333 -135.81 -43.85 56.13
N LEU A 334 -136.20 -42.62 55.77
CA LEU A 334 -137.42 -42.00 56.27
C LEU A 334 -138.68 -42.67 55.68
N ALA A 335 -138.65 -43.00 54.39
CA ALA A 335 -139.76 -43.70 53.72
C ALA A 335 -140.02 -45.08 54.33
N THR A 336 -138.96 -45.82 54.66
CA THR A 336 -139.07 -47.11 55.37
C THR A 336 -139.65 -46.94 56.78
N ALA A 337 -139.22 -45.92 57.54
CA ALA A 337 -139.79 -45.62 58.85
C ALA A 337 -141.26 -45.15 58.82
N VAL A 338 -141.68 -44.44 57.77
CA VAL A 338 -143.08 -44.02 57.60
C VAL A 338 -143.98 -45.22 57.27
N GLU A 339 -143.51 -46.16 56.45
CA GLU A 339 -144.23 -47.41 56.18
C GLU A 339 -144.36 -48.26 57.45
N GLU A 340 -143.30 -48.36 58.27
CA GLU A 340 -143.35 -49.02 59.60
C GLU A 340 -144.41 -48.37 60.52
N ALA A 341 -144.42 -47.04 60.64
CA ALA A 341 -145.40 -46.32 61.46
C ALA A 341 -146.85 -46.43 60.93
N ARG A 342 -147.03 -46.64 59.63
CA ARG A 342 -148.33 -46.87 59.00
C ARG A 342 -148.86 -48.27 59.29
N MET A 343 -147.97 -49.27 59.33
CA MET A 343 -148.29 -50.64 59.75
C MET A 343 -148.68 -50.69 61.24
N ASP A 344 -147.98 -49.95 62.09
CA ASP A 344 -148.28 -49.85 63.53
C ASP A 344 -149.65 -49.21 63.81
N ASN A 345 -150.03 -48.16 63.06
CA ASN A 345 -151.36 -47.54 63.17
C ASN A 345 -152.49 -48.47 62.70
N LYS A 346 -152.25 -49.31 61.68
CA LYS A 346 -153.23 -50.31 61.22
C LYS A 346 -153.47 -51.41 62.27
N LEU A 347 -152.43 -51.73 63.05
CA LEU A 347 -152.49 -52.67 64.18
C LEU A 347 -153.28 -52.11 65.37
N LEU A 348 -153.20 -50.80 65.62
CA LEU A 348 -153.97 -50.12 66.68
C LEU A 348 -155.47 -50.03 66.35
N GLY A 349 -155.84 -49.73 65.10
CA GLY A 349 -157.25 -49.66 64.68
C GLY A 349 -157.99 -51.01 64.70
N LEU A 350 -157.29 -52.13 64.56
CA LEU A 350 -157.88 -53.48 64.67
C LEU A 350 -158.09 -53.95 66.12
N LYS A 351 -157.43 -53.31 67.10
CA LYS A 351 -157.60 -53.65 68.53
C LYS A 351 -158.82 -52.98 69.16
N GLU A 352 -159.24 -51.82 68.67
CA GLU A 352 -160.45 -51.12 69.18
C GLU A 352 -161.76 -51.70 68.64
N GLN A 353 -161.77 -52.36 67.48
CA GLN A 353 -162.99 -53.00 66.93
C GLN A 353 -163.40 -54.32 67.61
N VAL A 354 -162.61 -54.82 68.57
CA VAL A 354 -162.86 -56.11 69.26
C VAL A 354 -163.43 -55.91 70.67
N SER A 355 -163.38 -54.72 71.28
CA SER A 355 -163.90 -54.50 72.64
C SER A 355 -165.42 -54.24 72.72
N ASP A 356 -166.08 -53.87 71.62
CA ASP A 356 -167.52 -53.53 71.60
C ASP A 356 -168.46 -54.75 71.36
N THR A 357 -167.99 -55.99 71.55
CA THR A 357 -168.80 -57.21 71.35
C THR A 357 -168.78 -58.23 72.50
N ALA A 358 -168.39 -57.85 73.72
CA ALA A 358 -168.53 -58.73 74.89
C ALA A 358 -168.93 -58.00 76.18
N SER A 359 -170.22 -58.19 76.53
CA SER A 359 -170.93 -57.92 77.81
C SER A 359 -171.46 -56.52 78.07
#